data_AF-A0A6I6SGE8-F1
#
_entry.id   AF-A0A6I6SGE8-F1
#
_cell.length_a   1.000
_cell.length_b   1.000
_cell.length_c   1.000
_cell.angle_alpha   90.00
_cell.angle_beta   90.00
_cell.angle_gamma   90.00
#
_symmetry.space_group_name_H-M   'P 1'
#
loop_
_entity.id
_entity.type
_entity.pdbx_description
1 polymer ?
#
loop_
_entity_poly.entity_id
_entity_poly.type
_entity_poly.pdbx_seq_one_letter_code
_entity_poly.pdbx_strand_id
1 'polypeptide(L)'
;MILDRINLSRRLIAALSDAIWLAAETGMHDRTPSFSELRERAAKELGEVVRNAYNNGGITEAQAKAAMRPIYSTANEVHRGGA
;
A
#
# COMPACT_ATOMS: atom_id res chain seq x y z
N MET A 1 -9.27 -7.52 -13.77
CA MET A 1 -8.68 -8.82 -13.34
C MET A 1 -8.25 -8.74 -11.87
N ILE A 2 -8.13 -9.85 -11.14
CA ILE A 2 -7.75 -9.86 -9.70
C ILE A 2 -6.41 -9.17 -9.42
N LEU A 3 -5.46 -9.33 -10.34
CA LEU A 3 -4.15 -8.66 -10.28
C LEU A 3 -4.28 -7.12 -10.39
N ASP A 4 -5.22 -6.61 -11.18
CA ASP A 4 -5.45 -5.16 -11.28
C ASP A 4 -5.98 -4.60 -9.96
N ARG A 5 -6.90 -5.32 -9.31
CA ARG A 5 -7.44 -4.92 -7.99
C ARG A 5 -6.33 -4.90 -6.94
N ILE A 6 -5.50 -5.95 -6.92
CA ILE A 6 -4.31 -6.02 -6.05
C ILE A 6 -3.40 -4.81 -6.32
N ASN A 7 -3.06 -4.54 -7.58
CA ASN A 7 -2.20 -3.42 -7.95
C ASN A 7 -2.80 -2.05 -7.59
N LEU A 8 -4.10 -1.87 -7.75
CA LEU A 8 -4.80 -0.64 -7.37
C LEU A 8 -4.75 -0.41 -5.86
N SER A 9 -5.07 -1.42 -5.05
CA SER A 9 -4.97 -1.34 -3.58
C SER A 9 -3.53 -1.05 -3.13
N ARG A 10 -2.54 -1.68 -3.78
CA ARG A 10 -1.12 -1.41 -3.55
C ARG A 10 -0.77 0.07 -3.82
N ARG A 11 -1.24 0.65 -4.93
CA ARG A 11 -1.02 2.07 -5.25
C ARG A 11 -1.72 3.01 -4.28
N LEU A 12 -2.93 2.66 -3.82
CA LEU A 12 -3.65 3.44 -2.80
C LEU A 12 -2.87 3.52 -1.48
N ILE A 13 -2.31 2.39 -1.02
CA ILE A 13 -1.49 2.34 0.20
C ILE A 13 -0.24 3.23 0.07
N ALA A 14 0.40 3.24 -1.11
CA ALA A 14 1.53 4.12 -1.40
C ALA A 14 1.12 5.60 -1.31
N ALA A 15 0.04 5.98 -1.99
CA ALA A 15 -0.47 7.35 -1.99
C ALA A 15 -0.88 7.84 -0.59
N LEU A 16 -1.46 6.96 0.24
CA LEU A 16 -1.77 7.28 1.63
C LEU A 16 -0.51 7.44 2.49
N SER A 17 0.55 6.69 2.21
CA SER A 17 1.85 6.86 2.86
C SER A 17 2.47 8.21 2.49
N ASP A 18 2.38 8.60 1.22
CA ASP A 18 2.82 9.93 0.74
C ASP A 18 1.99 11.05 1.39
N ALA A 19 0.67 10.88 1.52
CA ALA A 19 -0.20 11.84 2.19
C ALA A 19 0.11 12.00 3.69
N ILE A 20 0.42 10.90 4.39
CA ILE A 20 0.87 10.93 5.79
C ILE A 20 2.17 11.74 5.91
N TRP A 21 3.14 11.47 5.03
CA TRP A 21 4.41 12.18 5.03
C TRP A 21 4.20 13.68 4.74
N LEU A 22 3.44 14.02 3.70
CA LEU A 22 3.16 15.41 3.33
C LEU A 22 2.40 16.15 4.44
N ALA A 23 1.43 15.51 5.09
CA ALA A 23 0.70 16.10 6.21
C ALA A 23 1.62 16.40 7.40
N ALA A 24 2.60 15.53 7.67
CA ALA A 24 3.60 15.77 8.70
C ALA A 24 4.53 16.93 8.34
N GLU A 25 5.03 17.00 7.10
CA GLU A 25 5.93 18.07 6.62
C GLU A 25 5.26 19.45 6.57
N THR A 26 3.96 19.49 6.27
CA THR A 26 3.19 20.74 6.10
C THR A 26 2.51 21.21 7.39
N GLY A 27 2.69 20.50 8.51
CA GLY A 27 2.07 20.83 9.79
C GLY A 27 0.57 20.53 9.88
N MET A 28 0.00 19.78 8.93
CA MET A 28 -1.40 19.30 8.95
C MET A 28 -1.56 18.06 9.83
N HIS A 29 -1.10 18.14 11.08
CA HIS A 29 -1.08 17.00 12.02
C HIS A 29 -2.47 16.45 12.34
N ASP A 30 -3.52 17.26 12.18
CA ASP A 30 -4.93 16.87 12.34
C ASP A 30 -5.38 15.84 11.28
N ARG A 31 -4.76 15.84 10.09
CA ARG A 31 -5.11 14.93 8.98
C ARG A 31 -4.34 13.62 9.00
N THR A 32 -3.18 13.59 9.66
CA THR A 32 -2.32 12.40 9.75
C THR A 32 -3.04 11.16 10.30
N PRO A 33 -3.86 11.24 11.37
CA PRO A 33 -4.62 10.09 11.88
C PRO A 33 -5.59 9.52 10.84
N SER A 34 -6.30 10.39 10.10
CA SER A 34 -7.27 9.96 9.09
C SER A 34 -6.59 9.23 7.92
N PHE A 35 -5.45 9.74 7.43
CA PHE A 35 -4.69 9.05 6.39
C PHE A 35 -4.10 7.73 6.88
N SER A 36 -3.69 7.66 8.15
CA SER A 36 -3.18 6.44 8.77
C SER A 36 -4.27 5.37 8.87
N GLU A 37 -5.46 5.72 9.34
CA GLU A 37 -6.60 4.79 9.41
C GLU A 37 -6.98 4.26 8.01
N LEU A 38 -7.05 5.15 7.01
CA LEU A 38 -7.33 4.75 5.63
C LEU A 38 -6.26 3.78 5.09
N ARG A 39 -4.97 4.03 5.42
CA ARG A 39 -3.87 3.15 4.98
C ARG A 39 -3.99 1.76 5.59
N GLU A 40 -4.31 1.69 6.89
CA GLU A 40 -4.48 0.43 7.60
C GLU A 40 -5.68 -0.37 7.07
N ARG A 41 -6.81 0.30 6.82
CA ARG A 41 -7.98 -0.33 6.18
C ARG A 41 -7.63 -0.90 4.80
N ALA A 42 -6.98 -0.10 3.95
CA ALA A 42 -6.57 -0.53 2.62
C ALA A 42 -5.58 -1.72 2.66
N ALA A 43 -4.66 -1.73 3.63
CA ALA A 43 -3.73 -2.83 3.84
C ALA A 43 -4.43 -4.12 4.29
N LYS A 44 -5.42 -4.01 5.18
CA LYS A 44 -6.23 -5.15 5.63
C LYS A 44 -7.02 -5.74 4.46
N GLU A 45 -7.71 -4.91 3.69
CA GLU A 45 -8.47 -5.34 2.52
C GLU A 45 -7.56 -5.99 1.46
N LEU A 46 -6.38 -5.41 1.19
CA LEU A 46 -5.40 -6.02 0.30
C LEU A 46 -5.00 -7.43 0.79
N GLY A 47 -4.75 -7.59 2.09
CA GLY A 47 -4.41 -8.89 2.69
C GLY A 47 -5.53 -9.92 2.51
N GLU A 48 -6.79 -9.53 2.69
CA GLU A 48 -7.95 -10.39 2.48
C GLU A 48 -8.11 -10.78 1.00
N VAL A 49 -7.98 -9.82 0.09
CA VAL A 49 -8.07 -10.05 -1.36
C VAL A 49 -6.96 -11.00 -1.83
N VAL A 50 -5.71 -10.77 -1.42
CA VAL A 50 -4.56 -11.62 -1.78
C VAL A 50 -4.74 -13.03 -1.22
N ARG A 51 -5.14 -13.16 0.05
CA ARG A 51 -5.38 -14.47 0.68
C ARG A 51 -6.48 -15.24 -0.05
N ASN A 52 -7.60 -14.60 -0.34
CA ASN A 52 -8.71 -15.22 -1.06
C ASN A 52 -8.30 -15.61 -2.49
N ALA A 53 -7.57 -14.75 -3.19
CA ALA A 53 -7.07 -15.04 -4.54
C ALA A 53 -6.11 -16.23 -4.55
N TYR A 54 -5.22 -16.32 -3.56
CA TYR A 54 -4.28 -17.44 -3.42
C TYR A 54 -5.01 -18.76 -3.10
N ASN A 55 -5.89 -18.75 -2.11
CA ASN A 55 -6.63 -19.94 -1.68
C ASN A 55 -7.53 -20.50 -2.80
N ASN A 56 -8.03 -19.64 -3.68
CA ASN A 56 -8.87 -20.03 -4.82
C ASN A 56 -8.05 -20.35 -6.09
N GLY A 57 -6.72 -20.36 -6.02
CA GLY A 57 -5.84 -20.63 -7.17
C GLY A 57 -5.82 -19.52 -8.23
N GLY A 58 -6.34 -18.33 -7.92
CA GLY A 58 -6.37 -17.18 -8.83
C GLY A 58 -5.03 -16.45 -8.97
N ILE A 59 -4.09 -16.69 -8.05
CA ILE A 59 -2.70 -16.21 -8.12
C ILE A 59 -1.73 -17.26 -7.55
N THR A 60 -0.47 -17.20 -7.96
CA THR A 60 0.59 -18.06 -7.44
C THR A 60 1.10 -17.59 -6.07
N GLU A 61 1.78 -18.47 -5.34
CA GLU A 61 2.44 -18.10 -4.08
C GLU A 61 3.44 -16.95 -4.26
N ALA A 62 4.19 -16.96 -5.37
CA ALA A 62 5.13 -15.88 -5.71
C ALA A 62 4.41 -14.54 -5.90
N GLN A 63 3.25 -14.53 -6.57
CA GLN A 63 2.42 -13.34 -6.76
C GLN A 63 1.82 -12.87 -5.42
N ALA A 64 1.36 -13.78 -4.57
CA ALA A 64 0.85 -13.45 -3.24
C ALA A 64 1.94 -12.82 -2.36
N LYS A 65 3.15 -13.40 -2.33
CA LYS A 65 4.31 -12.85 -1.63
C LYS A 65 4.68 -11.46 -2.16
N ALA A 66 4.73 -11.30 -3.49
CA ALA A 66 5.01 -10.01 -4.11
C ALA A 66 3.95 -8.96 -3.75
N ALA A 67 2.67 -9.35 -3.75
CA ALA A 67 1.54 -8.47 -3.43
C ALA A 67 1.50 -8.01 -1.96
N MET A 68 2.12 -8.76 -1.05
CA MET A 68 2.21 -8.41 0.37
C MET A 68 3.52 -7.70 0.76
N ARG A 69 4.46 -7.51 -0.17
CA ARG A 69 5.69 -6.75 0.11
C ARG A 69 5.34 -5.32 0.52
N PRO A 70 6.02 -4.75 1.53
CA PRO A 70 5.88 -3.35 1.90
C PRO A 70 6.00 -2.46 0.67
N ILE A 71 5.10 -1.49 0.57
CA ILE A 71 5.11 -0.52 -0.51
C ILE A 71 5.60 0.76 0.14
N TYR A 72 6.83 1.12 -0.20
CA TYR A 72 7.38 2.38 0.24
C TYR A 72 6.82 3.49 -0.64
N SER A 73 6.68 4.66 -0.04
CA SER A 73 6.46 5.93 -0.71
C SER A 73 7.32 6.07 -1.97
N THR A 74 6.78 6.67 -3.03
CA THR A 74 7.60 7.04 -4.20
C THR A 74 8.70 8.05 -3.82
N ALA A 75 8.46 8.90 -2.81
CA ALA A 75 9.48 9.79 -2.24
C ALA A 75 10.63 9.04 -1.53
N ASN A 76 10.37 7.87 -0.94
CA ASN A 76 11.41 7.01 -0.36
C ASN A 76 12.23 6.24 -1.40
N GLU A 77 11.67 5.91 -2.56
CA GLU A 77 12.42 5.31 -3.67
C GLU A 77 13.42 6.30 -4.27
N VAL A 78 13.05 7.59 -4.36
CA VAL A 78 13.97 8.67 -4.80
C VAL A 78 15.11 8.88 -3.79
N HIS A 79 14.85 8.80 -2.49
CA HIS A 79 15.88 8.94 -1.45
C HIS A 79 16.81 7.71 -1.29
N ARG A 80 16.38 6.49 -1.67
CA ARG A 80 17.24 5.28 -1.65
C ARG A 80 18.03 5.04 -2.93
N GLY A 81 17.63 5.64 -4.04
CA GLY A 81 18.34 5.53 -5.33
C GLY A 81 19.36 6.63 -5.60
N GLY A 82 19.46 7.63 -4.72
CA GLY A 82 20.41 8.73 -4.80
C GLY A 82 21.47 8.65 -3.69
N ALA A 83 22.42 7.73 -3.82
CA ALA A 83 23.69 7.72 -3.10
C ALA A 83 24.80 7.21 -4.02
#